data_AF-A0A1Y2CT33-F1
#
_entry.id   AF-A0A1Y2CT33-F1
#
_cell.length_a   1.000
_cell.length_b   1.000
_cell.length_c   1.000
_cell.angle_alpha   90.00
_cell.angle_beta   90.00
_cell.angle_gamma   90.00
#
_symmetry.space_group_name_H-M   'P 1'
#
loop_
_entity.id
_entity.type
_entity.pdbx_description
1 polymer ?
#
loop_
_entity_poly.entity_id
_entity_poly.type
_entity_poly.pdbx_seq_one_letter_code
_entity_poly.pdbx_strand_id
1 'polypeptide(L)'
;PYFLWTMTFVQVIMIVVELIVNSQKTGSIIATNPMNYMIGPSIGVIIQTGARFTPCMRPNTIYDKPGSQLQCPNGISSSTQAWSNGQSVDICTLDQICGMGGLNGQPPNQWFRFITPIFLHGGIIHLLMNLSFQCRTGFQMEQDFGWWRMGCIYLISGIGGFLFGGNYSGMSPSVGCSGALFGLIACLLIDLIQNWRLVKNPGWELAKLIFLILISFLLGTLPFLDNFAHIGGFFCGALAGLIFMPTIYYNKTDKIVKITLQIIAVPVLIIVYSLMIAGFYNVWNNCPWCKYLTCIP
;
A
#
# COMPACT_ATOMS: atom_id res chain seq x y z
N PRO A 1 12.31 10.96 16.73
CA PRO A 1 11.24 10.83 15.71
C PRO A 1 9.89 11.28 16.28
N TYR A 2 9.17 12.16 15.59
CA TYR A 2 7.80 12.56 15.91
C TYR A 2 6.81 11.88 14.96
N PHE A 3 7.04 12.00 13.64
CA PHE A 3 6.12 11.54 12.61
C PHE A 3 5.94 10.02 12.65
N LEU A 4 7.01 9.22 12.59
CA LEU A 4 6.90 7.76 12.56
C LEU A 4 6.42 7.20 13.90
N TRP A 5 6.69 7.87 15.02
CA TRP A 5 6.08 7.50 16.31
C TRP A 5 4.56 7.67 16.27
N THR A 6 4.07 8.79 15.75
CA THR A 6 2.64 9.02 15.53
C THR A 6 2.06 7.98 14.57
N MET A 7 2.72 7.69 13.45
CA MET A 7 2.26 6.68 12.49
C MET A 7 2.20 5.29 13.12
N THR A 8 3.25 4.87 13.83
CA THR A 8 3.28 3.59 14.55
C THR A 8 2.14 3.50 15.56
N PHE A 9 1.91 4.55 16.35
CA PHE A 9 0.82 4.59 17.32
C PHE A 9 -0.55 4.45 16.65
N VAL A 10 -0.80 5.21 15.57
CA VAL A 10 -2.04 5.11 14.79
C VAL A 10 -2.22 3.71 14.22
N GLN A 11 -1.17 3.11 13.65
CA GLN A 11 -1.24 1.76 13.07
C GLN A 11 -1.55 0.68 14.11
N VAL A 12 -1.00 0.80 15.33
CA VAL A 12 -1.32 -0.09 16.45
C VAL A 12 -2.77 0.08 16.90
N ILE A 13 -3.27 1.31 16.96
CA ILE A 13 -4.70 1.55 17.26
C ILE A 13 -5.58 0.97 16.16
N MET A 14 -5.24 1.20 14.90
CA MET A 14 -6.06 0.77 13.77
C MET A 14 -6.19 -0.75 13.69
N ILE A 15 -5.13 -1.53 13.96
CA ILE A 15 -5.28 -3.00 13.99
C ILE A 15 -6.23 -3.46 15.11
N VAL A 16 -6.23 -2.78 16.27
CA VAL A 16 -7.16 -3.09 17.35
C VAL A 16 -8.59 -2.77 16.94
N VAL A 17 -8.81 -1.62 16.28
CA VAL A 17 -10.11 -1.24 15.71
C VAL A 17 -10.57 -2.27 14.67
N GLU A 18 -9.69 -2.68 13.76
CA GLU A 18 -9.98 -3.69 12.73
C GLU A 18 -10.44 -5.02 13.34
N LEU A 19 -9.77 -5.47 14.40
CA LEU A 19 -10.12 -6.70 15.13
C LEU A 19 -11.44 -6.57 15.92
N ILE A 20 -11.70 -5.42 16.54
CA ILE A 20 -12.98 -5.15 17.22
C ILE A 20 -14.13 -5.15 16.22
N VAL A 21 -13.99 -4.44 15.10
CA VAL A 21 -15.00 -4.40 14.03
C VAL A 21 -15.24 -5.80 13.45
N ASN A 22 -14.18 -6.59 13.30
CA ASN A 22 -14.32 -7.98 12.87
C ASN A 22 -15.12 -8.83 13.86
N SER A 23 -14.86 -8.69 15.17
CA SER A 23 -15.61 -9.38 16.22
C SER A 23 -17.09 -8.99 16.21
N GLN A 24 -17.40 -7.71 16.01
CA GLN A 24 -18.78 -7.23 15.93
C GLN A 24 -19.54 -7.75 14.70
N LYS A 25 -18.86 -7.89 13.55
CA LYS A 25 -19.51 -8.27 12.28
C LYS A 25 -19.53 -9.78 12.01
N THR A 26 -18.57 -10.52 12.55
CA THR A 26 -18.41 -11.96 12.27
C THR A 26 -18.58 -12.84 13.50
N GLY A 27 -18.66 -12.25 14.70
CA GLY A 27 -18.65 -12.98 15.96
C GLY A 27 -17.26 -13.50 16.39
N SER A 28 -16.23 -13.34 15.55
CA SER A 28 -14.85 -13.77 15.84
C SER A 28 -13.87 -12.60 15.72
N ILE A 29 -12.85 -12.57 16.59
CA ILE A 29 -11.79 -11.55 16.54
C ILE A 29 -10.96 -11.68 15.26
N ILE A 30 -10.71 -12.92 14.82
CA ILE A 30 -9.92 -13.24 13.62
C ILE A 30 -10.76 -14.02 12.60
N ALA A 31 -10.45 -13.86 11.32
CA ALA A 31 -11.09 -14.64 10.27
C ALA A 31 -10.51 -16.06 10.20
N THR A 32 -11.34 -17.06 10.52
CA THR A 32 -10.98 -18.49 10.48
C THR A 32 -11.53 -19.24 9.27
N ASN A 33 -12.53 -18.68 8.59
CA ASN A 33 -13.12 -19.25 7.39
C ASN A 33 -13.44 -18.16 6.37
N PRO A 34 -12.71 -18.06 5.24
CA PRO A 34 -11.41 -18.69 5.01
C PRO A 34 -10.39 -18.16 6.03
N MET A 35 -9.39 -18.98 6.38
CA MET A 35 -8.39 -18.62 7.38
C MET A 35 -7.53 -17.45 6.87
N ASN A 36 -7.47 -16.36 7.63
CA ASN A 36 -6.51 -15.29 7.40
C ASN A 36 -5.17 -15.63 8.07
N TYR A 37 -4.21 -16.11 7.27
CA TYR A 37 -2.87 -16.49 7.75
C TYR A 37 -2.08 -15.35 8.41
N MET A 38 -2.47 -14.09 8.20
CA MET A 38 -1.84 -12.94 8.86
C MET A 38 -2.38 -12.70 10.27
N ILE A 39 -3.31 -13.55 10.76
CA ILE A 39 -4.00 -13.43 12.06
C ILE A 39 -4.71 -12.09 12.14
N GLY A 40 -5.76 -11.94 11.34
CA GLY A 40 -6.40 -10.66 11.12
C GLY A 40 -7.90 -10.73 10.79
N PRO A 41 -8.51 -9.57 10.52
CA PRO A 41 -9.92 -9.46 10.16
C PRO A 41 -10.25 -10.14 8.83
N SER A 42 -11.55 -10.29 8.54
CA SER A 42 -12.02 -10.78 7.25
C SER A 42 -11.85 -9.75 6.13
N ILE A 43 -11.85 -10.22 4.89
CA ILE A 43 -11.74 -9.37 3.70
C ILE A 43 -12.83 -8.29 3.66
N GLY A 44 -14.08 -8.64 3.98
CA GLY A 44 -15.19 -7.69 3.98
C GLY A 44 -15.00 -6.57 5.01
N VAL A 45 -14.49 -6.90 6.19
CA VAL A 45 -14.18 -5.92 7.23
C VAL A 45 -13.06 -4.98 6.78
N ILE A 46 -11.98 -5.51 6.20
CA ILE A 46 -10.86 -4.71 5.68
C ILE A 46 -11.33 -3.74 4.58
N ILE A 47 -12.22 -4.17 3.69
CA ILE A 47 -12.80 -3.27 2.67
C ILE A 47 -13.61 -2.17 3.35
N GLN A 48 -14.49 -2.52 4.30
CA GLN A 48 -15.35 -1.55 4.99
C GLN A 48 -14.59 -0.61 5.93
N THR A 49 -13.38 -0.95 6.39
CA THR A 49 -12.53 -0.06 7.20
C THR A 49 -11.66 0.87 6.37
N GLY A 50 -11.59 0.69 5.05
CA GLY A 50 -10.96 1.65 4.14
C GLY A 50 -9.80 1.11 3.30
N ALA A 51 -9.73 -0.20 3.05
CA ALA A 51 -8.72 -0.76 2.14
C ALA A 51 -8.81 -0.21 0.72
N ARG A 52 -7.69 -0.26 -0.02
CA ARG A 52 -7.69 0.03 -1.44
C ARG A 52 -8.46 -1.09 -2.14
N PHE A 53 -9.59 -0.76 -2.75
CA PHE A 53 -10.40 -1.70 -3.50
C PHE A 53 -11.03 -0.97 -4.69
N THR A 54 -10.49 -1.21 -5.89
CA THR A 54 -10.83 -0.45 -7.11
C THR A 54 -12.32 -0.39 -7.42
N PRO A 55 -13.13 -1.43 -7.18
CA PRO A 55 -14.59 -1.36 -7.38
C PRO A 55 -15.28 -0.25 -6.58
N CYS A 56 -14.76 0.14 -5.42
CA CYS A 56 -15.31 1.26 -4.65
C CYS A 56 -14.80 2.63 -5.10
N MET A 57 -13.81 2.67 -5.98
CA MET A 57 -13.03 3.88 -6.29
C MET A 57 -13.29 4.45 -7.68
N ARG A 58 -13.72 3.62 -8.64
CA ARG A 58 -14.07 4.05 -9.99
C ARG A 58 -15.17 3.16 -10.60
N PRO A 59 -15.97 3.68 -11.55
CA PRO A 59 -16.91 2.87 -12.33
C PRO A 59 -16.22 1.99 -13.39
N ASN A 60 -17.01 1.22 -14.14
CA ASN A 60 -16.59 0.35 -15.24
C ASN A 60 -15.71 -0.82 -14.81
N THR A 61 -15.90 -1.30 -13.59
CA THR A 61 -15.31 -2.57 -13.14
C THR A 61 -16.21 -3.74 -13.53
N ILE A 62 -15.72 -4.98 -13.40
CA ILE A 62 -16.55 -6.17 -13.64
C ILE A 62 -17.76 -6.24 -12.71
N TYR A 63 -17.74 -5.51 -11.60
CA TYR A 63 -18.82 -5.48 -10.61
C TYR A 63 -19.95 -4.51 -10.97
N ASP A 64 -19.72 -3.55 -11.86
CA ASP A 64 -20.71 -2.56 -12.30
C ASP A 64 -21.58 -3.06 -13.48
N LYS A 65 -21.32 -4.28 -13.98
CA LYS A 65 -22.03 -4.83 -15.14
C LYS A 65 -23.45 -5.28 -14.75
N PRO A 66 -24.49 -4.93 -15.53
CA PRO A 66 -25.86 -5.40 -15.27
C PRO A 66 -25.92 -6.93 -15.16
N GLY A 67 -26.44 -7.44 -14.03
CA GLY A 67 -26.56 -8.89 -13.77
C GLY A 67 -25.39 -9.53 -13.01
N SER A 68 -24.38 -8.77 -12.58
CA SER A 68 -23.33 -9.28 -11.68
C SER A 68 -23.89 -9.60 -10.29
N GLN A 69 -24.00 -10.89 -9.97
CA GLN A 69 -24.27 -11.34 -8.60
C GLN A 69 -22.96 -11.35 -7.81
N LEU A 70 -22.83 -10.42 -6.87
CA LEU A 70 -21.70 -10.25 -5.99
C LEU A 70 -21.88 -11.12 -4.75
N GLN A 71 -21.12 -12.21 -4.64
CA GLN A 71 -21.04 -12.95 -3.37
C GLN A 71 -20.51 -12.03 -2.28
N CYS A 72 -21.26 -11.92 -1.18
CA CYS A 72 -20.86 -11.12 -0.03
C CYS A 72 -19.51 -11.62 0.53
N PRO A 73 -18.49 -10.76 0.64
CA PRO A 73 -17.32 -11.09 1.43
C PRO A 73 -17.70 -11.25 2.90
N ASN A 74 -17.04 -12.19 3.60
CA ASN A 74 -17.28 -12.42 5.02
C ASN A 74 -17.13 -11.12 5.84
N GLY A 75 -18.06 -10.90 6.77
CA GLY A 75 -18.11 -9.70 7.60
C GLY A 75 -18.94 -8.55 7.02
N ILE A 76 -19.74 -8.80 5.98
CA ILE A 76 -20.72 -7.85 5.43
C ILE A 76 -22.11 -8.48 5.53
N SER A 77 -23.09 -7.73 6.04
CA SER A 77 -24.48 -8.17 6.12
C SER A 77 -25.12 -8.19 4.73
N SER A 78 -25.68 -9.33 4.31
CA SER A 78 -26.31 -9.49 2.99
C SER A 78 -27.67 -8.80 2.90
N SER A 79 -28.05 -8.33 1.70
CA SER A 79 -29.41 -7.88 1.42
C SER A 79 -30.32 -9.01 0.90
N THR A 80 -29.73 -10.02 0.28
CA THR A 80 -30.47 -11.04 -0.46
C THR A 80 -29.70 -12.36 -0.47
N GLN A 81 -30.40 -13.48 -0.34
CA GLN A 81 -29.83 -14.82 -0.54
C GLN A 81 -30.16 -15.31 -1.95
N ALA A 82 -29.18 -15.88 -2.63
CA ALA A 82 -29.38 -16.60 -3.87
C ALA A 82 -28.98 -18.06 -3.73
N TRP A 83 -29.52 -18.91 -4.59
CA TRP A 83 -29.18 -20.32 -4.62
C TRP A 83 -28.16 -20.59 -5.72
N SER A 84 -27.01 -21.17 -5.36
CA SER A 84 -25.98 -21.58 -6.31
C SER A 84 -25.36 -22.91 -5.88
N ASN A 85 -25.23 -23.85 -6.81
CA ASN A 85 -24.64 -25.18 -6.56
C ASN A 85 -25.20 -25.91 -5.31
N GLY A 86 -26.52 -25.80 -5.07
CA GLY A 86 -27.18 -26.47 -3.94
C GLY A 86 -26.95 -25.82 -2.57
N GLN A 87 -26.33 -24.64 -2.50
CA GLN A 87 -26.09 -23.89 -1.27
C GLN A 87 -26.62 -22.46 -1.37
N SER A 88 -27.20 -21.94 -0.29
CA SER A 88 -27.59 -20.54 -0.18
C SER A 88 -26.34 -19.67 -0.07
N VAL A 89 -26.16 -18.74 -1.00
CA VAL A 89 -25.05 -17.79 -1.05
C VAL A 89 -25.60 -16.39 -0.80
N ASP A 90 -24.98 -15.68 0.12
CA ASP A 90 -25.29 -14.30 0.42
C ASP A 90 -24.84 -13.37 -0.72
N ILE A 91 -25.74 -12.51 -1.21
CA ILE A 91 -25.47 -11.50 -2.24
C ILE A 91 -25.52 -10.10 -1.62
N CYS A 92 -24.52 -9.29 -2.00
CA CYS A 92 -24.37 -7.91 -1.56
C CYS A 92 -24.34 -6.96 -2.76
N THR A 93 -24.88 -5.77 -2.58
CA THR A 93 -24.64 -4.68 -3.53
C THR A 93 -23.23 -4.11 -3.34
N LEU A 94 -22.70 -3.46 -4.38
CA LEU A 94 -21.40 -2.78 -4.27
C LEU A 94 -21.41 -1.70 -3.19
N ASP A 95 -22.54 -1.00 -3.00
CA ASP A 95 -22.75 -0.01 -1.95
C ASP A 95 -22.53 -0.60 -0.54
N GLN A 96 -23.09 -1.78 -0.27
CA GLN A 96 -22.91 -2.50 0.99
C GLN A 96 -21.47 -2.95 1.21
N ILE A 97 -20.78 -3.36 0.14
CA ILE A 97 -19.38 -3.80 0.21
C ILE A 97 -18.47 -2.62 0.52
N CYS A 98 -18.68 -1.48 -0.14
CA CYS A 98 -17.82 -0.32 0.01
C CYS A 98 -17.95 0.35 1.38
N GLY A 99 -19.14 0.41 1.97
CA GLY A 99 -19.31 1.06 3.26
C GLY A 99 -18.78 2.51 3.28
N MET A 100 -18.35 3.00 4.45
CA MET A 100 -17.77 4.36 4.65
C MET A 100 -18.62 5.49 4.04
N GLY A 101 -19.93 5.49 4.31
CA GLY A 101 -20.88 6.46 3.74
C GLY A 101 -21.50 6.02 2.41
N GLY A 102 -21.17 4.82 1.91
CA GLY A 102 -21.76 4.22 0.73
C GLY A 102 -21.38 4.94 -0.57
N LEU A 103 -22.02 4.52 -1.65
CA LEU A 103 -22.03 5.15 -2.96
C LEU A 103 -23.27 6.04 -3.16
N ASN A 104 -24.35 5.82 -2.38
CA ASN A 104 -25.58 6.63 -2.40
C ASN A 104 -26.21 6.76 -3.80
N GLY A 105 -26.16 5.68 -4.59
CA GLY A 105 -26.66 5.68 -5.97
C GLY A 105 -25.81 6.46 -6.98
N GLN A 106 -24.64 6.96 -6.58
CA GLN A 106 -23.67 7.59 -7.47
C GLN A 106 -22.64 6.57 -7.98
N PRO A 107 -21.97 6.87 -9.11
CA PRO A 107 -20.83 6.07 -9.56
C PRO A 107 -19.73 5.98 -8.46
N PRO A 108 -19.02 4.84 -8.33
CA PRO A 108 -17.97 4.68 -7.34
C PRO A 108 -16.89 5.78 -7.43
N ASN A 109 -16.61 6.45 -6.30
CA ASN A 109 -15.65 7.56 -6.23
C ASN A 109 -14.98 7.70 -4.83
N GLN A 110 -14.67 6.59 -4.17
CA GLN A 110 -14.01 6.62 -2.85
C GLN A 110 -12.48 6.81 -2.99
N TRP A 111 -12.05 7.94 -3.57
CA TRP A 111 -10.64 8.25 -3.86
C TRP A 111 -9.73 8.26 -2.62
N PHE A 112 -10.28 8.53 -1.43
CA PHE A 112 -9.55 8.51 -0.16
C PHE A 112 -8.91 7.14 0.13
N ARG A 113 -9.35 6.07 -0.55
CA ARG A 113 -8.77 4.73 -0.50
C ARG A 113 -7.38 4.59 -1.13
N PHE A 114 -6.80 5.68 -1.63
CA PHE A 114 -5.35 5.76 -1.88
C PHE A 114 -4.54 6.14 -0.64
N ILE A 115 -5.19 6.65 0.42
CA ILE A 115 -4.56 7.21 1.62
C ILE A 115 -4.88 6.35 2.84
N THR A 116 -6.16 6.09 3.09
CA THR A 116 -6.63 5.32 4.26
C THR A 116 -5.93 3.97 4.47
N PRO A 117 -5.58 3.18 3.44
CA PRO A 117 -5.01 1.86 3.67
C PRO A 117 -3.57 1.89 4.22
N ILE A 118 -2.88 3.05 4.19
CA ILE A 118 -1.56 3.24 4.80
C ILE A 118 -1.59 2.94 6.31
N PHE A 119 -2.73 3.13 6.95
CA PHE A 119 -2.91 2.95 8.39
C PHE A 119 -3.46 1.58 8.78
N LEU A 120 -4.06 0.86 7.83
CA LEU A 120 -4.73 -0.42 8.03
C LEU A 120 -3.77 -1.59 7.85
N HIS A 121 -4.06 -2.73 8.45
CA HIS A 121 -3.22 -3.93 8.32
C HIS A 121 -4.06 -5.20 8.17
N GLY A 122 -3.60 -6.10 7.30
CA GLY A 122 -4.29 -7.36 7.03
C GLY A 122 -4.28 -8.36 8.20
N GLY A 123 -3.54 -8.06 9.28
CA GLY A 123 -3.45 -8.87 10.49
C GLY A 123 -2.24 -8.50 11.35
N ILE A 124 -2.13 -9.15 12.51
CA ILE A 124 -1.07 -8.87 13.49
C ILE A 124 0.31 -9.18 12.92
N ILE A 125 0.47 -10.30 12.18
CA ILE A 125 1.77 -10.67 11.59
C ILE A 125 2.21 -9.61 10.57
N HIS A 126 1.28 -9.13 9.75
CA HIS A 126 1.56 -8.06 8.79
C HIS A 126 2.00 -6.77 9.48
N LEU A 127 1.31 -6.35 10.55
CA LEU A 127 1.72 -5.18 11.33
C LEU A 127 3.12 -5.37 11.94
N LEU A 128 3.41 -6.52 12.54
CA LEU A 128 4.71 -6.77 13.16
C LEU A 128 5.86 -6.71 12.14
N MET A 129 5.67 -7.27 10.94
CA MET A 129 6.66 -7.16 9.86
C MET A 129 6.92 -5.70 9.48
N ASN A 130 5.87 -4.90 9.30
CA ASN A 130 5.99 -3.48 8.95
C ASN A 130 6.67 -2.67 10.07
N LEU A 131 6.22 -2.86 11.31
CA LEU A 131 6.76 -2.14 12.47
C LEU A 131 8.21 -2.55 12.77
N SER A 132 8.61 -3.78 12.46
CA SER A 132 10.01 -4.22 12.64
C SER A 132 10.98 -3.33 11.86
N PHE A 133 10.66 -3.02 10.59
CA PHE A 133 11.46 -2.14 9.76
C PHE A 133 11.24 -0.66 10.14
N GLN A 134 9.99 -0.23 10.34
CA GLN A 134 9.66 1.17 10.65
C GLN A 134 10.32 1.64 11.95
N CYS A 135 10.27 0.83 13.02
CA CYS A 135 10.87 1.16 14.31
C CYS A 135 12.39 1.01 14.31
N ARG A 136 12.94 -0.02 13.63
CA ARG A 136 14.40 -0.25 13.62
C ARG A 136 15.15 0.74 12.74
N THR A 137 14.65 0.94 11.53
CA THR A 137 15.35 1.70 10.48
C THR A 137 14.68 3.04 10.25
N GLY A 138 13.35 3.06 10.11
CA GLY A 138 12.61 4.31 9.86
C GLY A 138 12.82 5.36 10.94
N PHE A 139 12.79 4.98 12.23
CA PHE A 139 13.01 5.93 13.33
C PHE A 139 14.40 6.58 13.28
N GLN A 140 15.43 5.84 12.88
CA GLN A 140 16.77 6.39 12.69
C GLN A 140 16.77 7.36 11.50
N MET A 141 16.20 6.94 10.37
CA MET A 141 16.10 7.80 9.19
C MET A 141 15.37 9.11 9.48
N GLU A 142 14.33 9.10 10.33
CA GLU A 142 13.63 10.34 10.69
C GLU A 142 14.49 11.26 11.57
N GLN A 143 15.34 10.71 12.44
CA GLN A 143 16.29 11.52 13.21
C GLN A 143 17.30 12.20 12.27
N ASP A 144 17.72 11.50 11.22
CA ASP A 144 18.69 12.01 10.25
C ASP A 144 18.04 13.01 9.27
N PHE A 145 16.80 12.75 8.83
CA PHE A 145 16.14 13.54 7.79
C PHE A 145 15.30 14.69 8.36
N GLY A 146 14.79 14.55 9.57
CA GLY A 146 13.76 15.41 10.15
C GLY A 146 12.34 14.95 9.82
N TRP A 147 11.42 15.24 10.75
CA TRP A 147 10.06 14.72 10.76
C TRP A 147 9.22 15.09 9.52
N TRP A 148 9.33 16.32 9.00
CA TRP A 148 8.49 16.78 7.89
C TRP A 148 8.92 16.17 6.55
N ARG A 149 10.24 16.02 6.32
CA ARG A 149 10.80 15.36 5.13
C ARG A 149 10.43 13.89 5.13
N MET A 150 10.58 13.24 6.29
CA MET A 150 10.14 11.87 6.47
C MET A 150 8.64 11.73 6.17
N GLY A 151 7.81 12.64 6.69
CA GLY A 151 6.37 12.68 6.40
C GLY A 151 6.05 12.77 4.91
N CYS A 152 6.69 13.70 4.19
CA CYS A 152 6.52 13.85 2.74
C CYS A 152 6.92 12.58 1.99
N ILE A 153 8.10 12.03 2.25
CA ILE A 153 8.59 10.81 1.60
C ILE A 153 7.64 9.64 1.87
N TYR A 154 7.24 9.45 3.14
CA TYR A 154 6.39 8.35 3.54
C TYR A 154 5.02 8.39 2.87
N LEU A 155 4.36 9.56 2.88
CA LEU A 155 3.02 9.71 2.31
C LEU A 155 3.05 9.65 0.78
N ILE A 156 4.02 10.30 0.11
CA ILE A 156 4.18 10.22 -1.34
C ILE A 156 4.51 8.79 -1.78
N SER A 157 5.29 8.04 -1.00
CA SER A 157 5.60 6.64 -1.33
C SER A 157 4.36 5.76 -1.13
N GLY A 158 3.65 5.89 -0.01
CA GLY A 158 2.46 5.10 0.29
C GLY A 158 1.33 5.33 -0.71
N ILE A 159 0.99 6.59 -1.00
CA ILE A 159 -0.07 6.95 -1.95
C ILE A 159 0.31 6.49 -3.36
N GLY A 160 1.57 6.73 -3.78
CA GLY A 160 2.07 6.28 -5.08
C GLY A 160 2.03 4.76 -5.23
N GLY A 161 2.35 4.03 -4.15
CA GLY A 161 2.18 2.59 -4.08
C GLY A 161 0.74 2.17 -4.33
N PHE A 162 -0.23 2.68 -3.56
CA PHE A 162 -1.63 2.31 -3.75
C PHE A 162 -2.19 2.73 -5.11
N LEU A 163 -1.72 3.84 -5.67
CA LEU A 163 -2.09 4.27 -7.01
C LEU A 163 -1.56 3.31 -8.08
N PHE A 164 -0.33 2.82 -7.95
CA PHE A 164 0.22 1.80 -8.85
C PHE A 164 -0.50 0.46 -8.68
N GLY A 165 -0.71 0.01 -7.45
CA GLY A 165 -1.47 -1.19 -7.14
C GLY A 165 -2.89 -1.14 -7.73
N GLY A 166 -3.58 0.00 -7.61
CA GLY A 166 -4.92 0.17 -8.18
C GLY A 166 -5.02 -0.05 -9.69
N ASN A 167 -3.91 0.16 -10.42
CA ASN A 167 -3.83 -0.04 -11.88
C ASN A 167 -3.66 -1.52 -12.29
N TYR A 168 -3.15 -2.38 -11.41
CA TYR A 168 -2.72 -3.75 -11.78
C TYR A 168 -3.28 -4.85 -10.86
N SER A 169 -3.49 -4.57 -9.57
CA SER A 169 -4.05 -5.48 -8.55
C SER A 169 -5.40 -4.96 -8.00
N GLY A 170 -6.14 -4.21 -8.82
CA GLY A 170 -7.32 -3.46 -8.40
C GLY A 170 -8.46 -4.27 -7.75
N MET A 171 -8.59 -5.53 -8.16
CA MET A 171 -9.67 -6.44 -7.77
C MET A 171 -9.48 -7.10 -6.40
N SER A 172 -8.26 -7.11 -5.88
CA SER A 172 -7.98 -7.59 -4.53
C SER A 172 -7.83 -6.39 -3.61
N PRO A 173 -8.42 -6.43 -2.40
CA PRO A 173 -8.22 -5.37 -1.42
C PRO A 173 -6.76 -5.35 -0.96
N SER A 174 -6.25 -4.15 -0.71
CA SER A 174 -4.86 -3.94 -0.30
C SER A 174 -4.77 -2.91 0.83
N VAL A 175 -3.91 -3.20 1.81
CA VAL A 175 -3.68 -2.44 3.04
C VAL A 175 -2.22 -2.54 3.45
N GLY A 176 -1.80 -1.68 4.38
CA GLY A 176 -0.48 -1.70 4.98
C GLY A 176 0.36 -0.51 4.56
N CYS A 177 1.26 -0.10 5.43
CA CYS A 177 2.20 0.97 5.12
C CYS A 177 3.41 0.49 4.30
N SER A 178 3.46 -0.77 3.88
CA SER A 178 4.62 -1.37 3.22
C SER A 178 5.05 -0.60 1.96
N GLY A 179 4.12 -0.05 1.17
CA GLY A 179 4.47 0.83 0.04
C GLY A 179 5.31 2.05 0.47
N ALA A 180 4.98 2.65 1.63
CA ALA A 180 5.79 3.72 2.20
C ALA A 180 7.17 3.22 2.67
N LEU A 181 7.22 2.04 3.28
CA LEU A 181 8.47 1.43 3.75
C LEU A 181 9.41 1.06 2.59
N PHE A 182 8.88 0.56 1.47
CA PHE A 182 9.66 0.34 0.24
C PHE A 182 10.23 1.65 -0.31
N GLY A 183 9.49 2.76 -0.18
CA GLY A 183 10.02 4.09 -0.48
C GLY A 183 11.19 4.50 0.42
N LEU A 184 11.15 4.15 1.71
CA LEU A 184 12.27 4.35 2.62
C LEU A 184 13.47 3.45 2.26
N ILE A 185 13.23 2.20 1.84
CA ILE A 185 14.30 1.33 1.33
C ILE A 185 14.96 1.95 0.08
N ALA A 186 14.18 2.55 -0.82
CA ALA A 186 14.71 3.28 -1.96
C ALA A 186 15.57 4.49 -1.54
N CYS A 187 15.15 5.21 -0.49
CA CYS A 187 15.93 6.31 0.09
C CYS A 187 17.29 5.82 0.63
N LEU A 188 17.31 4.69 1.35
CA LEU A 188 18.56 4.09 1.84
C LEU A 188 19.50 3.68 0.71
N LEU A 189 18.95 3.15 -0.39
CA LEU A 189 19.73 2.80 -1.57
C LEU A 189 20.33 4.05 -2.23
N ILE A 190 19.55 5.11 -2.39
CA ILE A 190 20.02 6.38 -2.95
C ILE A 190 21.10 6.99 -2.05
N ASP A 191 20.88 7.01 -0.74
CA ASP A 191 21.84 7.54 0.23
C ASP A 191 23.19 6.79 0.16
N LEU A 192 23.15 5.44 0.12
CA LEU A 192 24.34 4.62 -0.05
C LEU A 192 25.10 4.93 -1.35
N ILE A 193 24.38 5.09 -2.46
CA ILE A 193 24.99 5.40 -3.77
C ILE A 193 25.61 6.80 -3.77
N GLN A 194 24.90 7.80 -3.25
CA GLN A 194 25.37 9.19 -3.21
C GLN A 194 26.55 9.39 -2.24
N ASN A 195 26.63 8.57 -1.20
CA ASN A 195 27.65 8.66 -0.15
C ASN A 195 28.62 7.46 -0.16
N TRP A 196 28.75 6.79 -1.31
CA TRP A 196 29.54 5.57 -1.49
C TRP A 196 30.96 5.66 -0.92
N ARG A 197 31.60 6.83 -1.03
CA ARG A 197 32.97 7.08 -0.56
C ARG A 197 33.10 7.28 0.95
N LEU A 198 32.01 7.61 1.65
CA LEU A 198 32.01 7.78 3.10
C LEU A 198 31.75 6.47 3.85
N VAL A 199 31.04 5.54 3.22
CA VAL A 199 30.70 4.26 3.83
C VAL A 199 31.95 3.38 3.86
N LYS A 200 32.26 2.79 5.02
CA LYS A 200 33.46 1.97 5.23
C LYS A 200 33.55 0.78 4.26
N ASN A 201 32.44 0.06 4.07
CA ASN A 201 32.34 -1.14 3.23
C ASN A 201 31.09 -1.08 2.32
N PRO A 202 31.07 -0.19 1.30
CA PRO A 202 29.84 0.13 0.57
C PRO A 202 29.30 -1.06 -0.24
N GLY A 203 30.18 -1.92 -0.77
CA GLY A 203 29.76 -3.13 -1.49
C GLY A 203 29.03 -4.14 -0.60
N TRP A 204 29.42 -4.27 0.67
CA TRP A 204 28.74 -5.15 1.62
C TRP A 204 27.39 -4.58 2.05
N GLU A 205 27.31 -3.27 2.30
CA GLU A 205 26.03 -2.62 2.59
C GLU A 205 25.08 -2.68 1.38
N LEU A 206 25.60 -2.54 0.15
CA LEU A 206 24.80 -2.72 -1.06
C LEU A 206 24.27 -4.15 -1.17
N ALA A 207 25.11 -5.16 -0.92
CA ALA A 207 24.68 -6.55 -0.96
C ALA A 207 23.56 -6.84 0.06
N LYS A 208 23.66 -6.30 1.28
CA LYS A 208 22.59 -6.40 2.30
C LYS A 208 21.30 -5.73 1.84
N LEU A 209 21.38 -4.52 1.27
CA LEU A 209 20.21 -3.79 0.79
C LEU A 209 19.54 -4.52 -0.39
N ILE A 210 20.32 -5.02 -1.34
CA ILE A 210 19.79 -5.82 -2.45
C ILE A 210 19.13 -7.10 -1.92
N PHE A 211 19.77 -7.80 -0.98
CA PHE A 211 19.19 -8.97 -0.34
C PHE A 211 17.86 -8.63 0.36
N LEU A 212 17.81 -7.52 1.10
CA LEU A 212 16.60 -7.02 1.73
C LEU A 212 15.49 -6.73 0.70
N ILE A 213 15.82 -6.04 -0.39
CA ILE A 213 14.86 -5.74 -1.46
C ILE A 213 14.29 -7.03 -2.07
N LEU A 214 15.15 -8.00 -2.39
CA LEU A 214 14.74 -9.28 -2.98
C LEU A 214 13.86 -10.09 -2.03
N ILE A 215 14.23 -10.22 -0.76
CA ILE A 215 13.42 -10.96 0.22
C ILE A 215 12.09 -10.25 0.48
N SER A 216 12.06 -8.91 0.50
CA SER A 216 10.81 -8.16 0.68
C SER A 216 9.86 -8.33 -0.51
N PHE A 217 10.35 -8.34 -1.75
CA PHE A 217 9.52 -8.65 -2.92
C PHE A 217 9.06 -10.11 -2.94
N LEU A 218 9.91 -11.05 -2.50
CA LEU A 218 9.52 -12.46 -2.36
C LEU A 218 8.40 -12.61 -1.33
N LEU A 219 8.54 -12.02 -0.15
CA LEU A 219 7.49 -12.03 0.87
C LEU A 219 6.22 -11.34 0.38
N GLY A 220 6.33 -10.28 -0.42
CA GLY A 220 5.17 -9.60 -1.01
C GLY A 220 4.33 -10.44 -1.98
N THR A 221 4.76 -11.68 -2.31
CA THR A 221 3.93 -12.64 -3.05
C THR A 221 2.90 -13.36 -2.17
N LEU A 222 3.04 -13.27 -0.83
CA LEU A 222 2.09 -13.85 0.12
C LEU A 222 0.71 -13.19 0.03
N PRO A 223 -0.37 -13.90 0.44
CA PRO A 223 -1.70 -13.31 0.54
C PRO A 223 -1.73 -12.05 1.41
N PHE A 224 -2.61 -11.10 1.07
CA PHE A 224 -2.76 -9.79 1.72
C PHE A 224 -1.62 -8.78 1.50
N LEU A 225 -0.57 -9.15 0.76
CA LEU A 225 0.48 -8.24 0.33
C LEU A 225 0.32 -7.88 -1.15
N ASP A 226 0.75 -6.67 -1.52
CA ASP A 226 0.54 -6.09 -2.85
C ASP A 226 1.87 -5.63 -3.43
N ASN A 227 2.49 -6.51 -4.23
CA ASN A 227 3.79 -6.23 -4.83
C ASN A 227 3.74 -5.07 -5.83
N PHE A 228 2.60 -4.81 -6.47
CA PHE A 228 2.46 -3.59 -7.27
C PHE A 228 2.54 -2.36 -6.36
N ALA A 229 1.88 -2.38 -5.20
CA ALA A 229 2.03 -1.28 -4.25
C ALA A 229 3.48 -1.12 -3.75
N HIS A 230 4.21 -2.21 -3.54
CA HIS A 230 5.64 -2.16 -3.20
C HIS A 230 6.49 -1.53 -4.32
N ILE A 231 6.28 -1.94 -5.57
CA ILE A 231 7.00 -1.40 -6.74
C ILE A 231 6.71 0.10 -6.88
N GLY A 232 5.42 0.48 -6.88
CA GLY A 232 5.01 1.88 -6.99
C GLY A 232 5.57 2.74 -5.86
N GLY A 233 5.55 2.21 -4.63
CA GLY A 233 6.10 2.89 -3.46
C GLY A 233 7.62 3.04 -3.51
N PHE A 234 8.34 2.03 -3.97
CA PHE A 234 9.79 2.10 -4.18
C PHE A 234 10.19 3.20 -5.17
N PHE A 235 9.54 3.24 -6.34
CA PHE A 235 9.86 4.25 -7.36
C PHE A 235 9.42 5.67 -6.97
N CYS A 236 8.21 5.81 -6.42
CA CYS A 236 7.75 7.12 -5.93
C CYS A 236 8.61 7.60 -4.76
N GLY A 237 9.04 6.70 -3.88
CA GLY A 237 9.94 7.00 -2.78
C GLY A 237 11.37 7.31 -3.22
N ALA A 238 11.86 6.69 -4.30
CA ALA A 238 13.14 7.07 -4.90
C ALA A 238 13.10 8.54 -5.36
N LEU A 239 12.05 8.92 -6.10
CA LEU A 239 11.85 10.29 -6.56
C LEU A 239 11.64 11.27 -5.41
N ALA A 240 10.78 10.93 -4.44
CA ALA A 240 10.57 11.74 -3.24
C ALA A 240 11.84 11.87 -2.41
N GLY A 241 12.64 10.81 -2.31
CA GLY A 241 13.93 10.79 -1.63
C GLY A 241 14.91 11.76 -2.27
N LEU A 242 15.03 11.77 -3.60
CA LEU A 242 15.84 12.76 -4.32
C LEU A 242 15.43 14.20 -3.96
N ILE A 243 14.13 14.47 -3.86
CA ILE A 243 13.57 15.81 -3.60
C ILE A 243 13.77 16.25 -2.15
N PHE A 244 13.48 15.38 -1.18
CA PHE A 244 13.34 15.77 0.24
C PHE A 244 14.51 15.36 1.13
N MET A 245 15.35 14.39 0.76
CA MET A 245 16.44 13.96 1.66
C MET A 245 17.48 15.07 1.88
N PRO A 246 18.01 15.20 3.11
CA PRO A 246 19.17 16.07 3.34
C PRO A 246 20.33 15.63 2.44
N THR A 247 20.96 16.58 1.76
CA THR A 247 22.03 16.29 0.81
C THR A 247 23.35 16.87 1.31
N ILE A 248 24.39 16.04 1.34
CA ILE A 248 25.78 16.47 1.60
C ILE A 248 26.46 16.71 0.24
N TYR A 249 27.15 17.84 0.09
CA TYR A 249 27.85 18.20 -1.14
C TYR A 249 29.37 18.10 -0.94
N TYR A 250 30.05 17.24 -1.72
CA TYR A 250 31.51 17.04 -1.59
C TYR A 250 32.33 18.02 -2.42
N ASN A 251 31.83 18.39 -3.60
CA ASN A 251 32.49 19.31 -4.52
C ASN A 251 31.44 20.01 -5.42
N LYS A 252 31.89 20.96 -6.25
CA LYS A 252 31.00 21.74 -7.13
C LYS A 252 30.24 20.86 -8.12
N THR A 253 30.89 19.85 -8.69
CA THR A 253 30.26 18.93 -9.66
C THR A 253 29.18 18.08 -9.01
N ASP A 254 29.47 17.50 -7.84
CA ASP A 254 28.51 16.72 -7.04
C ASP A 254 27.28 17.57 -6.65
N LYS A 255 27.51 18.81 -6.24
CA LYS A 255 26.44 19.78 -5.98
C LYS A 255 25.55 20.00 -7.22
N ILE A 256 26.15 20.25 -8.37
CA ILE A 256 25.42 20.46 -9.63
C ILE A 256 24.60 19.21 -9.98
N VAL A 257 25.20 18.02 -9.92
CA VAL A 257 24.51 16.76 -10.24
C VAL A 257 23.30 16.55 -9.32
N LYS A 258 23.47 16.68 -8.01
CA LYS A 258 22.40 16.47 -7.03
C LYS A 258 21.26 17.48 -7.17
N ILE A 259 21.57 18.76 -7.38
CA ILE A 259 20.57 19.79 -7.64
C ILE A 259 19.82 19.53 -8.94
N THR A 260 20.54 19.12 -10.01
CA THR A 260 19.91 18.75 -11.29
C THR A 260 18.97 17.56 -11.11
N LEU A 261 19.39 16.51 -10.38
CA LEU A 261 18.54 15.36 -10.07
C LEU A 261 17.29 15.77 -9.27
N GLN A 262 17.44 16.67 -8.28
CA GLN A 262 16.32 17.24 -7.52
C GLN A 262 15.32 17.98 -8.42
N ILE A 263 15.81 18.86 -9.28
CA ILE A 263 14.97 19.66 -10.19
C ILE A 263 14.26 18.75 -11.20
N ILE A 264 14.91 17.71 -11.71
CA ILE A 264 14.32 16.75 -12.65
C ILE A 264 13.32 15.82 -11.94
N ALA A 265 13.58 15.42 -10.70
CA ALA A 265 12.72 14.51 -9.95
C ALA A 265 11.31 15.08 -9.72
N VAL A 266 11.17 16.39 -9.53
CA VAL A 266 9.86 17.05 -9.32
C VAL A 266 8.91 16.87 -10.51
N PRO A 267 9.21 17.32 -11.75
CA PRO A 267 8.34 17.12 -12.89
C PRO A 267 8.16 15.64 -13.24
N VAL A 268 9.20 14.81 -13.07
CA VAL A 268 9.07 13.35 -13.28
C VAL A 268 8.06 12.75 -12.32
N LEU A 269 8.11 13.11 -11.03
CA LEU A 269 7.14 12.63 -10.03
C LEU A 269 5.72 13.05 -10.39
N ILE A 270 5.51 14.31 -10.80
CA ILE A 270 4.21 14.84 -11.22
C ILE A 270 3.68 14.07 -12.44
N ILE A 271 4.54 13.85 -13.45
CA ILE A 271 4.17 13.10 -14.66
C ILE A 271 3.81 11.66 -14.30
N VAL A 272 4.63 10.99 -13.49
CA VAL A 272 4.38 9.60 -13.04
C VAL A 272 3.02 9.49 -12.34
N TYR A 273 2.74 10.36 -11.37
CA TYR A 273 1.45 10.41 -10.70
C TYR A 273 0.30 10.68 -11.67
N SER A 274 0.46 11.65 -12.59
CA SER A 274 -0.58 12.00 -13.56
C SER A 274 -0.89 10.83 -14.49
N LEU A 275 0.13 10.13 -14.97
CA LEU A 275 -0.03 8.93 -15.81
C LEU A 275 -0.68 7.78 -15.04
N MET A 276 -0.33 7.59 -13.77
CA MET A 276 -0.93 6.53 -12.96
C MET A 276 -2.40 6.83 -12.61
N ILE A 277 -2.76 8.10 -12.38
CA ILE A 277 -4.16 8.53 -12.23
C ILE A 277 -4.91 8.36 -13.56
N ALA A 278 -4.33 8.80 -14.67
CA ALA A 278 -4.95 8.66 -15.99
C ALA A 278 -5.16 7.18 -16.36
N GLY A 279 -4.18 6.31 -16.14
CA GLY A 279 -4.32 4.87 -16.32
C GLY A 279 -5.37 4.27 -15.39
N PHE A 280 -5.45 4.77 -14.15
CA PHE A 280 -6.45 4.33 -13.18
C PHE A 280 -7.86 4.76 -13.57
N TYR A 281 -8.11 5.83 -14.32
CA TYR A 281 -9.49 6.17 -14.72
C TYR A 281 -9.85 5.70 -16.14
N ASN A 282 -8.87 5.55 -17.02
CA ASN A 282 -9.10 5.18 -18.42
C ASN A 282 -8.91 3.67 -18.73
N VAL A 283 -8.65 2.84 -17.72
CA VAL A 283 -8.54 1.37 -17.84
C VAL A 283 -7.56 0.95 -18.95
N TRP A 284 -6.32 1.42 -18.89
CA TRP A 284 -5.33 1.13 -19.94
C TRP A 284 -4.78 -0.30 -19.96
N ASN A 285 -5.11 -1.14 -18.97
CA ASN A 285 -4.33 -2.34 -18.68
C ASN A 285 -5.13 -3.65 -18.83
N ASN A 286 -4.79 -4.42 -19.86
CA ASN A 286 -4.86 -5.88 -19.85
C ASN A 286 -3.45 -6.40 -19.54
N CYS A 287 -3.22 -6.93 -18.34
CA CYS A 287 -1.92 -7.45 -17.92
C CYS A 287 -2.03 -8.95 -17.60
N PRO A 288 -1.77 -9.86 -18.56
CA PRO A 288 -1.93 -11.31 -18.37
C PRO A 288 -1.00 -11.90 -17.30
N TRP A 289 0.17 -11.29 -17.10
CA TRP A 289 1.22 -11.77 -16.19
C TRP A 289 1.12 -11.17 -14.78
N CYS A 290 0.26 -10.17 -14.56
CA CYS A 290 0.17 -9.47 -13.26
C CYS A 290 -0.22 -10.40 -12.11
N LYS A 291 -0.94 -11.50 -12.39
CA LYS A 291 -1.28 -12.55 -11.42
C LYS A 291 -0.07 -13.28 -10.81
N TYR A 292 1.10 -13.21 -11.42
CA TYR A 292 2.31 -13.87 -10.90
C TYR A 292 3.13 -12.98 -9.96
N LEU A 293 2.84 -11.68 -9.95
CA LEU A 293 3.52 -10.76 -9.04
C LEU A 293 2.87 -10.69 -7.66
N THR A 294 1.59 -11.02 -7.54
CA THR A 294 0.80 -10.87 -6.30
C THR A 294 -0.02 -12.13 -6.08
N CYS A 295 -0.05 -12.65 -4.84
CA CYS A 295 -0.79 -13.85 -4.46
C CYS A 295 -0.41 -15.09 -5.28
N ILE A 296 0.86 -15.52 -5.16
CA ILE A 296 1.25 -16.85 -5.66
C ILE A 296 0.52 -17.89 -4.78
N PRO A 297 -0.28 -18.81 -5.37
CA PRO A 297 -1.02 -19.82 -4.61
C PRO A 297 -0.11 -20.80 -3.87
#